data_AF-A0A6G5AJ59-F1
#
_entry.id   AF-A0A6G5AJ59-F1
#
_cell.length_a   1.000
_cell.length_b   1.000
_cell.length_c   1.000
_cell.angle_alpha   90.00
_cell.angle_beta   90.00
_cell.angle_gamma   90.00
#
_symmetry.space_group_name_H-M   'P 1'
#
loop_
_entity.id
_entity.type
_entity.pdbx_description
1 polymer ?
#
loop_
_entity_poly.entity_id
_entity_poly.type
_entity_poly.pdbx_seq_one_letter_code
_entity_poly.pdbx_strand_id
1 'polypeptide(L)'
;MGKKLQEKLEGSHVVKVFRYVDDFLVLLNCNSSMFHSFATQTIGVFEDCLKPLVLTHEMPENGKLRFLDLRLVFSSQHICWCYEPRAQKPLLPFSSAHSKLVK
;
A
#
# COMPACT_ATOMS: atom_id res chain seq x y z
N MET A 1 -10.76 7.27 4.78
CA MET A 1 -10.50 7.43 3.33
C MET A 1 -11.20 8.72 2.90
N GLY A 2 -10.59 9.57 2.07
CA GLY A 2 -11.22 10.84 1.69
C GLY A 2 -12.42 10.60 0.76
N LYS A 3 -13.58 11.22 1.05
CA LYS A 3 -14.84 11.01 0.29
C LYS A 3 -14.67 11.13 -1.22
N LYS A 4 -13.91 12.14 -1.67
CA LYS A 4 -13.61 12.42 -3.08
C LYS A 4 -12.86 11.28 -3.80
N LEU A 5 -12.01 10.55 -3.10
CA LEU A 5 -11.27 9.43 -3.67
C LEU A 5 -12.19 8.22 -3.81
N GLN A 6 -13.03 7.96 -2.81
CA GLN A 6 -13.99 6.86 -2.84
C GLN A 6 -15.01 7.02 -3.98
N GLU A 7 -15.56 8.23 -4.16
CA GLU A 7 -16.49 8.55 -5.25
C GLU A 7 -15.88 8.36 -6.65
N LYS A 8 -14.59 8.68 -6.82
CA LYS A 8 -13.89 8.47 -8.10
C LYS A 8 -13.50 7.00 -8.36
N LEU A 9 -13.44 6.20 -7.31
CA LEU A 9 -13.12 4.78 -7.39
C LEU A 9 -14.39 3.91 -7.52
N GLU A 10 -15.56 4.44 -7.13
CA GLU A 10 -16.86 3.83 -7.35
C GLU A 10 -17.13 3.71 -8.87
N GLY A 11 -17.09 2.48 -9.39
CA GLY A 11 -17.20 2.17 -10.81
C GLY A 11 -15.88 1.78 -11.49
N SER A 12 -14.76 1.77 -10.75
CA SER A 12 -13.47 1.27 -11.25
C SER A 12 -13.27 -0.22 -10.95
N HIS A 13 -12.18 -0.81 -11.47
CA HIS A 13 -11.74 -2.17 -11.16
C HIS A 13 -11.14 -2.32 -9.75
N VAL A 14 -11.23 -1.28 -8.90
CA VAL A 14 -10.70 -1.28 -7.54
C VAL A 14 -11.67 -2.00 -6.61
N VAL A 15 -11.23 -3.14 -6.10
CA VAL A 15 -12.00 -3.95 -5.14
C VAL A 15 -11.97 -3.31 -3.77
N LYS A 16 -10.77 -2.89 -3.35
CA LYS A 16 -10.56 -2.41 -2.00
C LYS A 16 -9.31 -1.55 -1.91
N VAL A 17 -9.37 -0.53 -1.07
CA VAL A 17 -8.22 0.29 -0.69
C VAL A 17 -8.05 0.20 0.82
N PHE A 18 -6.85 -0.17 1.25
CA PHE A 18 -6.43 -0.11 2.63
C PHE A 18 -5.48 1.07 2.79
N ARG A 19 -5.65 1.83 3.87
CA ARG A 19 -4.79 2.95 4.21
C ARG A 19 -4.19 2.72 5.59
N TYR A 20 -2.87 2.87 5.69
CA TYR A 20 -2.15 2.85 6.96
C TYR A 20 -1.26 4.09 7.05
N VAL A 21 -1.70 5.08 7.83
CA VAL A 21 -1.07 6.42 7.92
C VAL A 21 -0.97 7.05 6.52
N ASP A 22 0.21 7.00 5.90
CA ASP A 22 0.51 7.57 4.58
C ASP A 22 0.63 6.49 3.49
N ASP A 23 0.73 5.22 3.87
CA ASP A 23 0.84 4.10 2.95
C ASP A 23 -0.55 3.60 2.50
N PHE A 24 -0.68 3.30 1.21
CA PHE A 24 -1.90 2.76 0.61
C PHE A 24 -1.64 1.41 -0.04
N LEU A 25 -2.53 0.45 0.21
CA LEU A 25 -2.58 -0.82 -0.50
C LEU A 25 -3.89 -0.87 -1.29
N VAL A 26 -3.77 -1.00 -2.61
CA VAL A 26 -4.92 -1.03 -3.52
C VAL A 26 -5.04 -2.42 -4.13
N LEU A 27 -6.21 -3.02 -4.01
CA LEU A 27 -6.55 -4.30 -4.64
C LEU A 27 -7.39 -4.05 -5.89
N LEU A 28 -6.91 -4.56 -7.03
CA LEU A 28 -7.57 -4.46 -8.32
C LEU A 28 -8.10 -5.83 -8.75
N ASN A 29 -9.33 -5.90 -9.24
CA ASN A 29 -9.87 -7.09 -9.88
C ASN A 29 -9.67 -6.98 -11.38
N CYS A 30 -8.60 -7.61 -11.89
CA CYS A 30 -8.27 -7.58 -13.30
C CYS A 30 -7.39 -8.75 -13.73
N ASN A 31 -7.43 -9.02 -15.04
CA ASN A 31 -6.54 -9.99 -15.67
C ASN A 31 -5.14 -9.41 -15.85
N SER A 32 -4.12 -10.27 -15.96
CA SER A 32 -2.72 -9.87 -16.13
C SER A 32 -2.48 -8.92 -17.31
N SER A 33 -3.22 -9.06 -18.41
CA SER A 33 -3.12 -8.20 -19.59
C SER A 33 -3.60 -6.77 -19.37
N MET A 34 -4.56 -6.55 -18.46
CA MET A 34 -5.15 -5.23 -18.20
C MET A 34 -4.63 -4.58 -16.91
N PHE A 35 -3.92 -5.35 -16.07
CA PHE A 35 -3.40 -4.91 -14.78
C PHE A 35 -2.64 -3.59 -14.89
N HIS A 36 -1.69 -3.50 -15.82
CA HIS A 36 -0.87 -2.29 -15.96
C HIS A 36 -1.70 -1.06 -16.33
N SER A 37 -2.66 -1.21 -17.24
CA SER A 37 -3.53 -0.10 -17.66
C SER A 37 -4.38 0.42 -16.51
N PHE A 38 -5.02 -0.48 -15.76
CA PHE A 38 -5.85 -0.10 -14.61
C PHE A 38 -5.03 0.41 -13.43
N ALA A 39 -3.84 -0.14 -13.21
CA ALA A 39 -2.92 0.36 -12.19
C ALA A 39 -2.51 1.80 -12.51
N THR A 40 -2.08 2.09 -13.74
CA THR A 40 -1.71 3.46 -14.16
C THR A 40 -2.90 4.43 -14.03
N GLN A 41 -4.10 4.02 -14.45
CA GLN A 41 -5.31 4.84 -14.30
C GLN A 41 -5.58 5.14 -12.81
N THR A 42 -5.48 4.13 -11.95
CA THR A 42 -5.71 4.29 -10.52
C THR A 42 -4.68 5.22 -9.89
N ILE A 43 -3.39 5.07 -10.24
CA ILE A 43 -2.32 5.96 -9.77
C ILE A 43 -2.61 7.41 -10.18
N GLY A 44 -3.02 7.66 -11.43
CA GLY A 44 -3.38 9.00 -11.89
C GLY A 44 -4.53 9.64 -11.08
N VAL A 45 -5.55 8.85 -10.72
CA VAL A 45 -6.63 9.32 -9.83
C VAL A 45 -6.10 9.68 -8.45
N PHE A 46 -5.19 8.88 -7.89
CA PHE A 46 -4.57 9.16 -6.60
C PHE A 46 -3.72 10.42 -6.64
N GLU A 47 -2.86 10.57 -7.66
CA GLU A 47 -2.02 11.75 -7.86
C GLU A 47 -2.87 13.02 -7.97
N ASP A 48 -3.95 12.99 -8.75
CA ASP A 48 -4.85 14.13 -8.90
C ASP A 48 -5.58 14.50 -7.61
N CYS A 49 -5.94 13.52 -6.79
CA CYS A 49 -6.66 13.76 -5.54
C CYS A 49 -5.74 14.17 -4.39
N LEU A 50 -4.47 13.79 -4.44
CA LEU A 50 -3.49 14.00 -3.37
C LEU A 50 -2.49 15.12 -3.68
N LYS A 51 -2.61 15.81 -4.82
CA LYS A 51 -1.85 17.04 -5.13
C LYS A 51 -1.86 18.02 -3.93
N PRO A 52 -0.70 18.60 -3.57
CA PRO A 52 0.59 18.58 -4.28
C PRO A 52 1.55 17.47 -3.82
N LEU A 53 1.09 16.44 -3.11
CA LEU A 53 1.97 15.38 -2.59
C LEU A 53 2.62 14.58 -3.72
N VAL A 54 3.91 14.26 -3.57
CA VAL A 54 4.64 13.35 -4.46
C VAL A 54 4.39 11.93 -3.97
N LEU A 55 3.61 11.17 -4.73
CA LEU A 55 3.34 9.77 -4.44
C LEU A 55 4.44 8.88 -5.01
N THR A 56 4.88 7.91 -4.22
CA THR A 56 5.67 6.77 -4.72
C THR A 56 4.75 5.57 -4.80
N HIS A 57 4.91 4.74 -5.82
CA HIS A 57 4.10 3.54 -6.00
C HIS A 57 5.00 2.34 -6.23
N GLU A 58 4.61 1.20 -5.66
CA GLU A 58 5.25 -0.09 -5.85
C GLU A 58 4.27 -1.00 -6.58
N MET A 59 4.71 -1.62 -7.67
CA MET A 59 3.93 -2.63 -8.40
C MET A 59 4.43 -4.03 -8.00
N PRO A 60 3.58 -5.08 -8.07
CA PRO A 60 4.04 -6.44 -7.81
C PRO A 60 5.15 -6.84 -8.78
N GLU A 61 6.31 -7.22 -8.25
CA GLU A 61 7.45 -7.68 -9.02
C GLU A 61 7.72 -9.16 -8.70
N ASN A 62 7.84 -10.00 -9.72
CA ASN A 62 8.04 -11.46 -9.58
C ASN A 62 7.00 -12.12 -8.64
N GLY A 63 5.74 -11.67 -8.71
CA GLY A 63 4.66 -12.15 -7.87
C GLY A 63 4.82 -11.79 -6.40
N LYS A 64 5.59 -10.75 -6.06
CA LYS A 64 5.79 -10.28 -4.69
C LYS A 64 5.47 -8.79 -4.62
N LEU A 65 4.87 -8.38 -3.51
CA LEU A 65 4.61 -6.97 -3.21
C LEU A 65 4.90 -6.73 -1.74
N ARG A 66 5.52 -5.60 -1.41
CA ARG A 66 5.71 -5.21 -0.02
C ARG A 66 4.68 -4.18 0.40
N PHE A 67 4.18 -4.33 1.62
CA PHE A 67 3.34 -3.32 2.27
C PHE A 67 3.74 -3.24 3.75
N LEU A 68 4.30 -2.10 4.16
CA LEU A 68 4.87 -1.88 5.50
C LEU A 68 5.97 -2.93 5.82
N ASP A 69 5.74 -3.73 6.86
CA ASP A 69 6.57 -4.86 7.30
C ASP A 69 6.01 -6.22 6.85
N LEU A 70 5.10 -6.22 5.86
CA LEU A 70 4.54 -7.43 5.29
C LEU A 70 5.06 -7.63 3.87
N ARG A 71 5.46 -8.87 3.58
CA ARG A 71 5.69 -9.32 2.20
C ARG A 71 4.50 -10.17 1.77
N LEU A 72 3.82 -9.75 0.72
CA LEU A 72 2.78 -10.49 0.03
C LEU A 72 3.42 -11.29 -1.11
N VAL A 73 3.07 -12.57 -1.22
CA VAL A 73 3.52 -13.46 -2.29
C VAL A 73 2.29 -14.01 -2.99
N PHE A 74 2.11 -13.61 -4.24
CA PHE A 74 1.03 -14.04 -5.11
C PHE A 74 1.42 -15.35 -5.80
N SER A 75 0.70 -16.41 -5.47
CA SER A 75 0.76 -17.69 -6.16
C SER A 75 -0.41 -17.79 -7.15
N SER A 76 -0.41 -18.83 -7.99
CA SER A 76 -1.47 -19.05 -8.99
C SER A 76 -2.86 -19.27 -8.38
N GLN A 77 -2.94 -19.75 -7.13
CA GLN A 77 -4.20 -20.12 -6.48
C GLN A 77 -4.48 -19.36 -5.18
N HIS A 78 -3.47 -18.76 -4.57
CA HIS A 78 -3.59 -18.16 -3.24
C HIS A 78 -2.56 -17.05 -3.04
N ILE A 79 -2.80 -16.24 -2.01
CA ILE A 79 -1.88 -15.19 -1.58
C ILE A 79 -1.32 -15.62 -0.22
N CYS A 80 -0.01 -15.76 -0.15
CA CYS A 80 0.72 -15.94 1.10
C CYS A 80 1.20 -14.59 1.61
N TRP A 81 1.35 -14.46 2.92
CA TRP A 81 1.98 -13.31 3.53
C TRP A 81 2.95 -13.76 4.62
N CYS A 82 4.03 -13.03 4.77
CA CYS A 82 4.94 -13.20 5.89
C CYS A 82 5.33 -11.84 6.49
N TYR A 83 5.69 -11.87 7.76
CA TYR A 83 6.27 -10.71 8.44
C TYR A 83 7.73 -10.55 8.00
N GLU A 84 8.05 -9.39 7.43
CA GLU A 84 9.36 -9.01 6.95
C GLU A 84 9.62 -7.52 7.28
N PRO A 85 10.07 -7.22 8.51
CA PRO A 85 10.31 -5.85 8.95
C PRO A 85 11.45 -5.18 8.17
N ARG A 86 11.24 -3.91 7.78
CA ARG A 86 12.20 -3.17 6.95
C ARG A 86 13.48 -2.75 7.67
N ALA A 87 13.43 -2.66 9.00
CA ALA A 87 14.56 -2.19 9.80
C ALA A 87 15.10 -3.29 10.70
N GLN A 88 16.43 -3.43 10.75
CA GLN A 88 17.12 -4.03 11.91
C GLN A 88 17.11 -3.06 13.12
N LYS A 89 16.10 -2.19 13.25
CA LYS A 89 16.01 -1.35 14.44
C LYS A 89 15.75 -2.33 15.58
N PRO A 90 16.69 -2.48 16.53
CA PRO A 90 16.49 -3.44 17.60
C PRO A 90 15.18 -3.09 18.30
N LEU A 91 14.41 -4.12 18.65
CA LEU A 91 13.27 -3.93 19.56
C LEU A 91 13.80 -3.13 20.74
N LEU A 92 13.21 -1.96 20.95
CA LEU A 92 13.59 -1.11 22.06
C LEU A 92 13.46 -1.94 23.34
N PRO A 93 14.49 -1.97 24.21
CA PRO A 93 14.43 -2.73 25.44
C PRO A 93 13.17 -2.33 26.23
N PHE A 94 12.51 -3.28 26.89
CA PHE A 94 11.33 -2.99 27.72
C PHE A 94 11.59 -1.87 28.75
N SER A 95 12.84 -1.69 29.17
CA SER A 95 13.32 -0.63 30.07
C SER A 95 13.55 0.73 29.42
N SER A 96 13.39 0.88 28.09
CA SER A 96 13.44 2.18 27.42
C SER A 96 12.11 2.92 27.62
N ALA A 97 11.78 3.21 28.87
CA ALA A 97 10.87 4.30 29.20
C ALA A 97 11.54 5.60 28.75
N HIS A 98 11.37 5.95 27.48
CA HIS A 98 11.82 7.24 26.99
C HIS A 98 10.98 8.30 27.69
N SER A 99 11.58 8.88 28.73
CA SER A 99 11.21 10.14 29.35
C SER A 99 10.56 11.06 28.32
N LYS A 100 9.31 11.45 28.56
CA LYS A 100 8.58 12.51 27.85
C LYS A 100 9.20 13.89 28.13
N LEU A 101 10.52 14.04 27.94
CA LEU A 101 11.15 15.35 27.87
C LEU A 101 11.21 15.74 26.40
N VAL A 102 10.07 16.25 25.93
CA VAL A 102 10.01 17.13 24.77
C VAL A 102 10.81 18.39 25.13
N LYS A 103 11.79 18.74 24.30
CA LYS A 103 12.35 20.09 24.23
C LYS A 103 11.99 20.68 22.88
#